data_AF-A0A6I9PGZ7-F1
#
_entry.id   AF-A0A6I9PGZ7-F1
#
_cell.length_a   1.000
_cell.length_b   1.000
_cell.length_c   1.000
_cell.angle_alpha   90.00
_cell.angle_beta   90.00
_cell.angle_gamma   90.00
#
_symmetry.space_group_name_H-M   'P 1'
#
loop_
_entity.id
_entity.type
_entity.pdbx_description
1 polymer ?
#
loop_
_entity_poly.entity_id
_entity_poly.type
_entity_poly.pdbx_seq_one_letter_code
_entity_poly.pdbx_strand_id
1 'polypeptide(L)'
;MYLALQIYKWRAVLPPPFNTMVGAGLGVWKLMRGVRQLELHRLILALIIFCLLSMAFLAYYVSNSPKIKEAPPLPFSDCGGGGGISPGVSTGDAGGGPGIQRAPLFLPQREGRLRQVKAVDISRTDAVVLVFVESIYSQLGQEIVAILESSRFHYRTEIAPGKGDMPTLTEHNRGRYTLIIYENVLKYVNLDAWNRDLLDKYCAEYGVGVIGFFKANENSLLSAQLKGFPLFLHSHMGLRDYRINPNAPLLFITKPNQVEQGPLPGDDWTIFQSNHSTYEPVLLASTMSSEALAHFGPGPLRALHATVVQDLGLHDGIQRVLFGNNLNYWLHKLVFVDSIAYLTGKRLCLSLDRHMLVDVDDIFVGKEGTRMKVSDVEALLNTQNKLRALVPNFTFNLGFSGKFYHTGTDVEDRGDDMLLQHRMDFWWFPHMWSHMQPHLFHNVSVLAEQMRLNKIFAQEHGIPTDMGYAVAPHHSGVYPVHSQLYEAWKSVWSIKVTSTEEYPHLRPARYRRGFIHNGIQVKPVLHPEETLVLSHLTVRFIGSNMRGCMIPSYLSPHSGGH
;
A
#
# COMPACT_ATOMS: atom_id res chain seq x y z
N MET A 1 1.48 23.88 15.00
CA MET A 1 2.55 24.40 14.12
C MET A 1 2.33 24.11 12.62
N TYR A 2 1.61 23.04 12.25
CA TYR A 2 1.25 22.73 10.86
C TYR A 2 0.16 23.66 10.24
N LEU A 3 -0.65 24.32 11.06
CA LEU A 3 -1.70 25.24 10.59
C LEU A 3 -1.18 26.63 10.18
N ALA A 4 0.00 27.03 10.66
CA ALA A 4 0.58 28.34 10.38
C ALA A 4 1.28 28.42 9.00
N LEU A 5 1.75 27.28 8.49
CA LEU A 5 2.41 27.19 7.18
C LEU A 5 1.43 27.25 5.99
N GLN A 6 0.14 26.96 6.21
CA GLN A 6 -0.88 27.02 5.15
C GLN A 6 -1.40 28.44 4.87
N ILE A 7 -1.31 29.35 5.85
CA ILE A 7 -1.74 30.74 5.68
C ILE A 7 -0.72 31.56 4.87
N TYR A 8 0.55 31.17 4.85
CA TYR A 8 1.60 31.90 4.13
C TYR A 8 1.59 31.67 2.60
N LYS A 9 1.01 30.58 2.10
CA LYS A 9 0.88 30.32 0.65
C LYS A 9 -0.28 31.07 -0.02
N TRP A 10 -1.20 31.64 0.74
CA TRP A 10 -2.39 32.35 0.23
C TRP A 10 -2.19 33.86 0.02
N ARG A 11 -1.00 34.41 0.28
CA ARG A 11 -0.75 35.86 0.26
C ARG A 11 -0.01 36.40 -0.96
N ALA A 12 0.32 35.56 -1.93
CA ALA A 12 1.19 35.92 -3.05
C ALA A 12 0.48 35.97 -4.42
N VAL A 13 -0.74 36.50 -4.50
CA VAL A 13 -1.34 36.94 -5.78
C VAL A 13 -2.33 38.08 -5.53
N LEU A 14 -1.85 39.32 -5.56
CA LEU A 14 -2.70 40.51 -5.77
C LEU A 14 -1.94 41.48 -6.71
N PRO A 15 -2.61 42.11 -7.70
CA PRO A 15 -2.00 43.11 -8.58
C PRO A 15 -1.84 44.46 -7.85
N PRO A 16 -1.01 45.40 -8.35
CA PRO A 16 -0.69 46.63 -7.62
C PRO A 16 -1.87 47.61 -7.61
N PRO A 17 -2.03 48.45 -6.56
CA PRO A 17 -3.11 49.42 -6.52
C PRO A 17 -2.74 50.72 -7.26
N PHE A 18 -3.66 51.18 -8.10
CA PHE A 18 -3.75 52.59 -8.49
C PHE A 18 -4.25 53.43 -7.30
N ASN A 19 -3.62 54.57 -7.08
CA ASN A 19 -4.00 55.59 -6.11
C ASN A 19 -5.39 56.18 -6.41
N THR A 20 -6.26 56.29 -5.40
CA THR A 20 -6.98 57.53 -5.04
C THR A 20 -7.79 57.36 -3.73
N MET A 21 -7.83 58.44 -2.95
CA MET A 21 -8.29 58.57 -1.56
C MET A 21 -9.77 58.23 -1.32
N VAL A 22 -10.09 57.61 -0.16
CA VAL A 22 -11.11 58.09 0.81
C VAL A 22 -10.77 57.56 2.21
N GLY A 23 -10.39 58.47 3.11
CA GLY A 23 -10.18 58.19 4.53
C GLY A 23 -11.47 58.35 5.33
N ALA A 24 -11.92 57.25 5.96
CA ALA A 24 -12.84 57.24 7.12
C ALA A 24 -13.07 55.81 7.67
N GLY A 25 -12.92 54.76 6.85
CA GLY A 25 -13.23 53.37 7.25
C GLY A 25 -12.14 52.61 8.04
N LEU A 26 -10.91 53.15 8.14
CA LEU A 26 -9.77 52.39 8.71
C LEU A 26 -9.76 52.32 10.24
N GLY A 27 -10.41 53.27 10.94
CA GLY A 27 -10.42 53.34 12.40
C GLY A 27 -11.31 52.28 13.05
N VAL A 28 -12.52 52.09 12.51
CA VAL A 28 -13.51 51.13 13.01
C VAL A 28 -13.02 49.69 12.81
N TRP A 29 -12.34 49.42 11.70
CA TRP A 29 -11.81 48.09 11.37
C TRP A 29 -10.61 47.68 12.23
N LYS A 30 -9.80 48.63 12.70
CA LYS A 30 -8.72 48.38 13.68
C LYS A 30 -9.28 48.08 15.07
N LEU A 31 -10.32 48.79 15.50
CA LEU A 31 -10.97 48.57 16.80
C LEU A 31 -11.65 47.19 16.86
N MET A 32 -12.40 46.82 15.82
CA MET A 32 -13.05 45.49 15.74
C MET A 32 -12.04 44.33 15.67
N ARG A 33 -10.85 44.54 15.11
CA ARG A 33 -9.76 43.55 15.11
C ARG A 33 -9.19 43.34 16.52
N GLY A 34 -9.02 44.41 17.29
CA GLY A 34 -8.56 44.33 18.68
C GLY A 34 -9.53 43.59 19.59
N VAL A 35 -10.84 43.82 19.43
CA VAL A 35 -11.88 43.15 20.23
C VAL A 35 -11.97 41.64 19.91
N ARG A 36 -11.92 41.25 18.62
CA ARG A 36 -11.87 39.83 18.21
C ARG A 36 -10.60 39.11 18.67
N GLN A 37 -9.48 39.83 18.77
CA GLN A 37 -8.22 39.24 19.22
C GLN A 37 -8.23 38.99 20.73
N LEU A 38 -8.90 39.82 21.53
CA LEU A 38 -9.12 39.58 22.96
C LEU A 38 -10.01 38.35 23.22
N GLU A 39 -11.09 38.18 22.45
CA GLU A 39 -11.97 37.01 22.51
C GLU A 39 -11.21 35.70 22.21
N LEU A 40 -10.33 35.71 21.20
CA LEU A 40 -9.51 34.56 20.84
C LEU A 40 -8.50 34.19 21.95
N HIS A 41 -7.88 35.19 22.58
CA HIS A 41 -6.95 34.94 23.70
C HIS A 41 -7.68 34.35 24.91
N ARG A 42 -8.92 34.80 25.20
CA ARG A 42 -9.75 34.23 26.28
C ARG A 42 -10.15 32.78 25.99
N LEU A 43 -10.48 32.46 24.74
CA LEU A 43 -10.79 31.09 24.32
C LEU A 43 -9.56 30.16 24.40
N ILE A 44 -8.39 30.64 23.97
CA ILE A 44 -7.13 29.87 24.09
C ILE A 44 -6.78 29.65 25.57
N LEU A 45 -6.93 30.66 26.42
CA LEU A 45 -6.69 30.53 27.85
C LEU A 45 -7.65 29.53 28.51
N ALA A 46 -8.94 29.58 28.15
CA ALA A 46 -9.94 28.62 28.63
C ALA A 46 -9.63 27.18 28.19
N LEU A 47 -9.15 27.00 26.95
CA LEU A 47 -8.74 25.69 26.44
C LEU A 47 -7.52 25.14 27.20
N ILE A 48 -6.53 25.99 27.49
CA ILE A 48 -5.35 25.61 28.27
C ILE A 48 -5.76 25.19 29.70
N ILE A 49 -6.62 25.98 30.35
CA ILE A 49 -7.13 25.67 31.69
C ILE A 49 -7.92 24.34 31.69
N PHE A 50 -8.77 24.11 30.68
CA PHE A 50 -9.51 22.87 30.53
C PHE A 50 -8.58 21.65 30.35
N CYS A 51 -7.54 21.78 29.53
CA CYS A 51 -6.54 20.72 29.34
C CYS A 51 -5.77 20.42 30.64
N LEU A 52 -5.38 21.45 31.39
CA LEU A 52 -4.67 21.27 32.67
C LEU A 52 -5.58 20.61 33.72
N LEU A 53 -6.85 21.00 33.80
CA LEU A 53 -7.83 20.37 34.69
C LEU A 53 -8.10 18.91 34.30
N SER A 54 -8.20 18.61 33.01
CA SER A 54 -8.37 17.24 32.52
C SER A 54 -7.17 16.36 32.85
N MET A 55 -5.95 16.89 32.71
CA MET A 55 -4.72 16.20 33.08
C MET A 55 -4.64 15.96 34.59
N ALA A 56 -5.00 16.95 35.41
CA ALA A 56 -5.04 16.81 36.86
C ALA A 56 -6.10 15.80 37.32
N PHE A 57 -7.28 15.80 36.68
CA PHE A 57 -8.35 14.84 36.97
C PHE A 57 -7.94 13.41 36.62
N LEU A 58 -7.28 13.22 35.46
CA LEU A 58 -6.75 11.92 35.06
C LEU A 58 -5.64 11.44 36.02
N ALA A 59 -4.71 12.33 36.39
CA ALA A 59 -3.65 12.01 37.35
C ALA A 59 -4.21 11.64 38.74
N TYR A 60 -5.25 12.34 39.19
CA TYR A 60 -5.95 12.03 40.45
C TYR A 60 -6.63 10.65 40.38
N TYR A 61 -7.30 10.34 39.27
CA TYR A 61 -8.00 9.06 39.10
C TYR A 61 -7.04 7.86 38.99
N VAL A 62 -5.90 8.06 38.32
CA VAL A 62 -4.83 7.05 38.23
C VAL A 62 -4.16 6.84 39.59
N SER A 63 -3.94 7.91 40.36
CA SER A 63 -3.29 7.82 41.67
C SER A 63 -4.19 7.25 42.76
N ASN A 64 -5.53 7.42 42.66
CA ASN A 64 -6.50 6.97 43.66
C ASN A 64 -7.30 5.72 43.25
N SER A 65 -6.98 5.09 42.11
CA SER A 65 -7.60 3.80 41.74
C SER A 65 -6.89 2.63 42.44
N PRO A 66 -7.55 1.89 43.36
CA PRO A 66 -6.94 0.81 44.12
C PRO A 66 -6.70 -0.49 43.32
N LYS A 67 -6.86 -0.49 41.99
CA LYS A 67 -6.79 -1.69 41.13
C LYS A 67 -5.51 -1.83 40.29
N ILE A 68 -4.50 -0.99 40.50
CA ILE A 68 -3.20 -1.06 39.78
C ILE A 68 -2.05 -1.21 40.79
N LYS A 69 -2.20 -2.12 41.76
CA LYS A 69 -1.16 -2.46 42.73
C LYS A 69 -1.06 -3.96 43.03
N GLU A 70 -1.46 -4.83 42.10
CA GLU A 70 -1.14 -6.25 42.19
C GLU A 70 -0.22 -6.64 41.03
N ALA A 71 1.02 -6.98 41.40
CA ALA A 71 1.97 -7.63 40.51
C ALA A 71 1.50 -9.08 40.24
N PRO A 72 1.67 -9.61 39.02
CA PRO A 72 1.43 -11.03 38.77
C PRO A 72 2.39 -11.89 39.60
N PRO A 73 1.96 -13.03 40.15
CA PRO A 73 2.84 -13.89 40.93
C PRO A 73 3.93 -14.51 40.04
N LEU A 74 5.17 -14.43 40.51
CA LEU A 74 6.32 -15.14 39.97
C LEU A 74 6.10 -16.66 40.08
N PRO A 75 6.40 -17.47 39.05
CA PRO A 75 6.46 -18.91 39.22
C PRO A 75 7.72 -19.31 40.00
N PHE A 76 7.50 -20.04 41.09
CA PHE A 76 8.51 -20.75 41.85
C PHE A 76 9.25 -21.75 40.94
N SER A 77 10.58 -21.73 40.99
CA SER A 77 11.43 -22.80 40.48
C SER A 77 12.26 -23.33 41.64
N ASP A 78 12.01 -24.57 42.03
CA ASP A 78 12.82 -25.31 42.99
C ASP A 78 13.47 -26.52 42.29
N CYS A 79 14.67 -26.84 42.75
CA CYS A 79 15.57 -27.94 42.35
C CYS A 79 16.32 -27.71 41.02
N GLY A 80 17.66 -27.78 40.95
CA GLY A 80 18.65 -28.40 41.83
C GLY A 80 19.62 -29.17 40.93
N GLY A 81 20.92 -28.90 41.07
CA GLY A 81 21.94 -29.29 40.09
C GLY A 81 22.24 -30.80 40.00
N GLY A 82 23.08 -31.13 39.02
CA GLY A 82 23.93 -32.33 39.10
C GLY A 82 24.31 -32.97 37.77
N GLY A 83 25.62 -32.93 37.48
CA GLY A 83 26.32 -34.09 36.92
C GLY A 83 26.47 -34.13 35.40
N GLY A 84 27.67 -33.81 34.91
CA GLY A 84 28.09 -34.16 33.56
C GLY A 84 28.35 -35.66 33.38
N ILE A 85 28.66 -36.03 32.14
CA ILE A 85 29.60 -37.09 31.68
C ILE A 85 29.48 -37.14 30.15
N SER A 86 30.56 -36.81 29.44
CA SER A 86 30.88 -37.32 28.08
C SER A 86 31.44 -38.74 28.25
N PRO A 87 31.41 -39.66 27.25
CA PRO A 87 32.29 -39.53 26.06
C PRO A 87 31.77 -40.24 24.80
N GLY A 88 32.51 -40.10 23.68
CA GLY A 88 32.48 -41.13 22.62
C GLY A 88 32.75 -40.68 21.20
N VAL A 89 34.04 -40.58 20.85
CA VAL A 89 34.56 -40.40 19.48
C VAL A 89 34.39 -41.68 18.65
N SER A 90 34.09 -41.57 17.35
CA SER A 90 34.59 -42.54 16.35
C SER A 90 34.76 -41.88 14.97
N THR A 91 36.00 -41.98 14.51
CA THR A 91 36.61 -41.62 13.23
C THR A 91 36.16 -42.53 12.07
N GLY A 92 36.19 -42.01 10.84
CA GLY A 92 36.09 -42.83 9.62
C GLY A 92 36.42 -42.05 8.35
N ASP A 93 37.46 -42.50 7.66
CA ASP A 93 38.30 -41.80 6.67
C ASP A 93 37.80 -41.74 5.21
N ALA A 94 38.25 -40.65 4.56
CA ALA A 94 38.90 -40.49 3.25
C ALA A 94 38.52 -41.30 1.98
N GLY A 95 38.48 -40.58 0.84
CA GLY A 95 38.73 -41.11 -0.51
C GLY A 95 38.52 -40.07 -1.64
N GLY A 96 39.60 -39.43 -2.12
CA GLY A 96 39.62 -38.50 -3.27
C GLY A 96 39.66 -39.24 -4.63
N GLY A 97 38.96 -38.76 -5.69
CA GLY A 97 39.45 -37.92 -6.80
C GLY A 97 39.56 -38.73 -8.12
N PRO A 98 39.74 -38.17 -9.35
CA PRO A 98 39.53 -36.82 -9.89
C PRO A 98 38.69 -36.74 -11.22
N GLY A 99 38.24 -35.52 -11.57
CA GLY A 99 38.10 -34.91 -12.92
C GLY A 99 37.35 -35.59 -14.10
N ILE A 100 36.35 -34.90 -14.68
CA ILE A 100 36.27 -34.44 -16.09
C ILE A 100 34.94 -33.68 -16.33
N GLN A 101 35.03 -32.56 -17.06
CA GLN A 101 33.95 -31.67 -17.50
C GLN A 101 33.10 -32.29 -18.63
N ARG A 102 31.77 -32.08 -18.62
CA ARG A 102 30.97 -31.43 -19.69
C ARG A 102 29.45 -31.55 -19.43
N ALA A 103 28.74 -30.48 -19.79
CA ALA A 103 27.34 -30.16 -19.53
C ALA A 103 26.32 -30.97 -20.39
N PRO A 104 25.01 -30.66 -20.32
CA PRO A 104 24.01 -31.36 -19.51
C PRO A 104 23.16 -32.32 -20.35
N LEU A 105 23.03 -33.57 -19.92
CA LEU A 105 22.04 -34.47 -20.46
C LEU A 105 20.68 -34.13 -19.86
N PHE A 106 19.78 -33.63 -20.71
CA PHE A 106 18.35 -33.60 -20.46
C PHE A 106 17.90 -34.99 -20.01
N LEU A 107 17.56 -35.12 -18.73
CA LEU A 107 16.83 -36.25 -18.18
C LEU A 107 15.44 -35.79 -17.75
N PRO A 108 14.41 -36.65 -17.91
CA PRO A 108 13.01 -36.25 -17.81
C PRO A 108 12.69 -35.76 -16.40
N GLN A 109 11.77 -34.79 -16.35
CA GLN A 109 11.09 -34.30 -15.17
C GLN A 109 10.71 -35.48 -14.27
N ARG A 110 11.49 -35.68 -13.21
CA ARG A 110 11.22 -36.69 -12.20
C ARG A 110 9.97 -36.22 -11.48
N GLU A 111 8.82 -36.78 -11.86
CA GLU A 111 7.58 -36.77 -11.08
C GLU A 111 7.85 -37.46 -9.74
N GLY A 112 8.53 -36.75 -8.85
CA GLY A 112 8.76 -37.15 -7.48
C GLY A 112 7.52 -36.80 -6.67
N ARG A 113 6.61 -37.77 -6.51
CA ARG A 113 5.56 -37.82 -5.48
C ARG A 113 5.08 -36.44 -5.02
N LEU A 114 4.12 -35.86 -5.73
CA LEU A 114 3.12 -35.00 -5.08
C LEU A 114 2.49 -35.85 -3.97
N ARG A 115 2.97 -35.73 -2.72
CA ARG A 115 2.20 -36.18 -1.56
C ARG A 115 0.88 -35.43 -1.67
N GLN A 116 -0.21 -36.16 -1.92
CA GLN A 116 -1.54 -35.59 -2.10
C GLN A 116 -1.90 -34.75 -0.86
N VAL A 117 -1.66 -33.44 -0.95
CA VAL A 117 -2.35 -32.46 -0.13
C VAL A 117 -3.82 -32.61 -0.49
N LYS A 118 -4.67 -32.91 0.50
CA LYS A 118 -6.10 -33.09 0.32
C LYS A 118 -6.63 -31.88 -0.46
N ALA A 119 -7.18 -32.11 -1.65
CA ALA A 119 -7.79 -31.04 -2.44
C ALA A 119 -8.90 -30.42 -1.59
N VAL A 120 -8.78 -29.13 -1.31
CA VAL A 120 -9.72 -28.40 -0.47
C VAL A 120 -11.07 -28.39 -1.19
N ASP A 121 -12.11 -28.98 -0.60
CA ASP A 121 -13.49 -28.82 -1.09
C ASP A 121 -14.02 -27.46 -0.64
N ILE A 122 -13.68 -26.43 -1.42
CA ILE A 122 -13.95 -25.04 -1.06
C ILE A 122 -15.41 -24.65 -1.41
N SER A 123 -16.27 -25.57 -1.86
CA SER A 123 -17.66 -25.27 -2.24
C SER A 123 -18.60 -25.09 -1.04
N ARG A 124 -18.20 -25.63 0.11
CA ARG A 124 -18.99 -25.73 1.35
C ARG A 124 -18.95 -24.47 2.22
N THR A 125 -18.27 -23.40 1.80
CA THR A 125 -18.13 -22.16 2.56
C THR A 125 -18.58 -20.92 1.80
N ASP A 126 -18.99 -19.88 2.52
CA ASP A 126 -19.19 -18.54 1.95
C ASP A 126 -17.86 -17.83 1.71
N ALA A 127 -17.80 -17.02 0.65
CA ALA A 127 -16.59 -16.29 0.24
C ALA A 127 -16.33 -15.05 1.13
N VAL A 128 -16.33 -15.27 2.45
CA VAL A 128 -16.12 -14.25 3.48
C VAL A 128 -14.89 -14.62 4.31
N VAL A 129 -14.06 -13.63 4.61
CA VAL A 129 -12.87 -13.76 5.46
C VAL A 129 -13.21 -13.37 6.89
N LEU A 130 -12.93 -14.23 7.87
CA LEU A 130 -13.02 -13.87 9.29
C LEU A 130 -11.66 -13.33 9.77
N VAL A 131 -11.64 -12.10 10.27
CA VAL A 131 -10.42 -11.43 10.75
C VAL A 131 -10.53 -11.20 12.25
N PHE A 132 -9.67 -11.89 13.01
CA PHE A 132 -9.50 -11.68 14.43
C PHE A 132 -8.46 -10.60 14.70
N VAL A 133 -8.92 -9.51 15.31
CA VAL A 133 -8.10 -8.36 15.72
C VAL A 133 -7.96 -8.31 17.25
N GLU A 134 -6.88 -7.75 17.79
CA GLU A 134 -6.72 -7.52 19.23
C GLU A 134 -7.57 -6.33 19.68
N SER A 135 -7.70 -5.32 18.82
CA SER A 135 -8.61 -4.21 19.03
C SER A 135 -9.06 -3.64 17.69
N ILE A 136 -10.20 -2.95 17.69
CA ILE A 136 -10.69 -2.22 16.52
C ILE A 136 -9.74 -1.10 16.06
N TYR A 137 -8.77 -0.72 16.88
CA TYR A 137 -7.78 0.33 16.58
C TYR A 137 -6.40 -0.23 16.23
N SER A 138 -6.24 -1.56 16.18
CA SER A 138 -4.96 -2.21 15.87
C SER A 138 -4.46 -1.79 14.49
N GLN A 139 -3.23 -1.29 14.40
CA GLN A 139 -2.66 -0.83 13.14
C GLN A 139 -2.62 -1.97 12.10
N LEU A 140 -2.15 -3.15 12.50
CA LEU A 140 -2.07 -4.31 11.61
C LEU A 140 -3.47 -4.80 11.20
N GLY A 141 -4.41 -4.89 12.14
CA GLY A 141 -5.80 -5.22 11.83
C GLY A 141 -6.42 -4.26 10.82
N GLN A 142 -6.17 -2.96 10.99
CA GLN A 142 -6.58 -1.95 10.04
C GLN A 142 -5.88 -2.13 8.68
N GLU A 143 -4.58 -2.41 8.61
CA GLU A 143 -3.87 -2.67 7.34
C GLU A 143 -4.41 -3.90 6.60
N ILE A 144 -4.67 -5.01 7.32
CA ILE A 144 -5.31 -6.22 6.78
C ILE A 144 -6.66 -5.87 6.15
N VAL A 145 -7.52 -5.16 6.90
CA VAL A 145 -8.85 -4.73 6.42
C VAL A 145 -8.74 -3.86 5.17
N ALA A 146 -7.80 -2.91 5.12
CA ALA A 146 -7.61 -2.06 3.95
C ALA A 146 -7.21 -2.86 2.68
N ILE A 147 -6.39 -3.90 2.82
CA ILE A 147 -6.05 -4.79 1.70
C ILE A 147 -7.27 -5.58 1.24
N LEU A 148 -8.07 -6.13 2.17
CA LEU A 148 -9.30 -6.86 1.83
C LEU A 148 -10.33 -5.97 1.14
N GLU A 149 -10.55 -4.75 1.64
CA GLU A 149 -11.45 -3.76 1.06
C GLU A 149 -11.03 -3.35 -0.35
N SER A 150 -9.75 -3.03 -0.55
CA SER A 150 -9.22 -2.63 -1.85
C SER A 150 -9.21 -3.76 -2.88
N SER A 151 -9.18 -5.01 -2.39
CA SER A 151 -9.34 -6.23 -3.17
C SER A 151 -10.80 -6.64 -3.41
N ARG A 152 -11.76 -5.93 -2.79
CA ARG A 152 -13.20 -6.25 -2.81
C ARG A 152 -13.53 -7.65 -2.29
N PHE A 153 -12.75 -8.13 -1.31
CA PHE A 153 -13.05 -9.38 -0.63
C PHE A 153 -13.97 -9.11 0.55
N HIS A 154 -15.07 -9.86 0.67
CA HIS A 154 -15.96 -9.74 1.80
C HIS A 154 -15.26 -10.23 3.07
N TYR A 155 -15.42 -9.50 4.16
CA TYR A 155 -14.79 -9.84 5.42
C TYR A 155 -15.69 -9.49 6.60
N ARG A 156 -15.41 -10.11 7.75
CA ARG A 156 -15.98 -9.80 9.04
C ARG A 156 -14.86 -9.71 10.06
N THR A 157 -14.82 -8.61 10.82
CA THR A 157 -13.86 -8.42 11.91
C THR A 157 -14.48 -8.80 13.23
N GLU A 158 -13.74 -9.52 14.06
CA GLU A 158 -14.11 -9.86 15.43
C GLU A 158 -12.91 -9.62 16.34
N ILE A 159 -13.15 -9.24 17.60
CA ILE A 159 -12.07 -9.20 18.59
C ILE A 159 -11.73 -10.63 18.95
N ALA A 160 -10.44 -10.99 18.93
CA ALA A 160 -9.98 -12.33 19.25
C ALA A 160 -10.55 -12.81 20.60
N PRO A 161 -11.38 -13.86 20.62
CA PRO A 161 -12.01 -14.32 21.84
C PRO A 161 -10.92 -14.91 22.73
N GLY A 162 -10.61 -14.25 23.84
CA GLY A 162 -9.65 -14.77 24.82
C GLY A 162 -10.23 -16.00 25.51
N LYS A 163 -11.18 -15.75 26.42
CA LYS A 163 -12.03 -16.78 27.05
C LYS A 163 -13.52 -16.60 26.69
N GLY A 164 -13.81 -15.70 25.75
CA GLY A 164 -15.17 -15.41 25.30
C GLY A 164 -15.66 -16.42 24.29
N ASP A 165 -16.92 -16.30 23.89
CA ASP A 165 -17.52 -17.19 22.90
C ASP A 165 -16.96 -16.92 21.49
N MET A 166 -16.69 -18.00 20.76
CA MET A 166 -16.36 -17.92 19.34
C MET A 166 -17.56 -17.45 18.51
N PRO A 167 -17.35 -16.64 17.45
CA PRO A 167 -18.42 -16.29 16.53
C PRO A 167 -18.97 -17.55 15.87
N THR A 168 -20.24 -17.55 15.50
CA THR A 168 -20.87 -18.66 14.79
C THR A 168 -20.11 -18.97 13.50
N LEU A 169 -19.55 -20.17 13.38
CA LEU A 169 -18.74 -20.61 12.25
C LEU A 169 -19.56 -21.29 11.14
N THR A 170 -20.70 -21.89 11.49
CA THR A 170 -21.57 -22.62 10.55
C THR A 170 -23.00 -22.08 10.59
N GLU A 171 -23.66 -22.09 9.44
CA GLU A 171 -25.07 -21.72 9.31
C GLU A 171 -25.72 -22.66 8.29
N HIS A 172 -26.84 -23.29 8.62
CA HIS A 172 -27.55 -24.21 7.72
C HIS A 172 -26.65 -25.29 7.08
N ASN A 173 -25.76 -25.92 7.86
CA ASN A 173 -24.80 -26.93 7.39
C ASN A 173 -23.76 -26.42 6.37
N ARG A 174 -23.56 -25.10 6.30
CA ARG A 174 -22.56 -24.42 5.47
C ARG A 174 -21.58 -23.65 6.35
N GLY A 175 -20.31 -23.61 5.96
CA GLY A 175 -19.32 -22.80 6.66
C GLY A 175 -19.45 -21.33 6.28
N ARG A 176 -19.47 -20.43 7.26
CA ARG A 176 -19.68 -19.00 7.02
C ARG A 176 -18.45 -18.27 6.49
N TYR A 177 -17.27 -18.87 6.63
CA TYR A 177 -16.00 -18.24 6.30
C TYR A 177 -15.11 -19.18 5.49
N THR A 178 -14.53 -18.69 4.40
CA THR A 178 -13.60 -19.46 3.57
C THR A 178 -12.13 -19.32 4.01
N LEU A 179 -11.83 -18.35 4.88
CA LEU A 179 -10.49 -18.05 5.36
C LEU A 179 -10.58 -17.40 6.75
N ILE A 180 -9.62 -17.72 7.62
CA ILE A 180 -9.49 -17.11 8.93
C ILE A 180 -8.13 -16.41 9.03
N ILE A 181 -8.12 -15.19 9.55
CA ILE A 181 -6.91 -14.38 9.71
C ILE A 181 -6.79 -13.97 11.17
N TYR A 182 -5.64 -14.21 11.78
CA TYR A 182 -5.29 -13.70 13.10
C TYR A 182 -4.20 -12.64 12.95
N GLU A 183 -4.51 -11.41 13.37
CA GLU A 183 -3.47 -10.36 13.43
C GLU A 183 -2.36 -10.68 14.44
N ASN A 184 -2.65 -11.57 15.38
CA ASN A 184 -1.66 -12.14 16.30
C ASN A 184 -1.90 -13.64 16.45
N VAL A 185 -0.99 -14.44 15.91
CA VAL A 185 -1.04 -15.91 15.96
C VAL A 185 -1.02 -16.43 17.41
N LEU A 186 -0.50 -15.66 18.36
CA LEU A 186 -0.55 -16.04 19.77
C LEU A 186 -1.98 -16.13 20.30
N LYS A 187 -2.93 -15.38 19.74
CA LYS A 187 -4.34 -15.50 20.10
C LYS A 187 -4.94 -16.81 19.62
N TYR A 188 -4.49 -17.32 18.47
CA TYR A 188 -4.92 -18.60 17.93
C TYR A 188 -4.40 -19.79 18.74
N VAL A 189 -3.11 -19.78 19.13
CA VAL A 189 -2.49 -20.91 19.87
C VAL A 189 -2.82 -20.92 21.36
N ASN A 190 -3.23 -19.77 21.91
CA ASN A 190 -3.62 -19.64 23.32
C ASN A 190 -5.14 -19.58 23.52
N LEU A 191 -5.94 -19.91 22.50
CA LEU A 191 -7.35 -20.22 22.71
C LEU A 191 -7.50 -21.29 23.79
N ASP A 192 -8.59 -21.23 24.56
CA ASP A 192 -8.96 -22.32 25.45
C ASP A 192 -9.23 -23.60 24.63
N ALA A 193 -9.11 -24.75 25.29
CA ALA A 193 -9.15 -26.04 24.62
C ALA A 193 -10.47 -26.28 23.84
N TRP A 194 -11.60 -25.75 24.32
CA TRP A 194 -12.89 -25.95 23.67
C TRP A 194 -13.02 -25.10 22.41
N ASN A 195 -12.74 -23.79 22.49
CA ASN A 195 -12.75 -22.91 21.33
C ASN A 195 -11.73 -23.34 20.28
N ARG A 196 -10.57 -23.83 20.74
CA ARG A 196 -9.51 -24.34 19.88
C ARG A 196 -9.95 -25.57 19.08
N ASP A 197 -10.52 -26.56 19.77
CA ASP A 197 -11.03 -27.79 19.14
C ASP A 197 -12.19 -27.50 18.19
N LEU A 198 -13.10 -26.60 18.55
CA LEU A 198 -14.19 -26.15 17.68
C LEU A 198 -13.66 -25.54 16.37
N LEU A 199 -12.67 -24.66 16.47
CA LEU A 199 -12.07 -23.98 15.33
C LEU A 199 -11.28 -24.96 14.44
N ASP A 200 -10.47 -25.83 15.04
CA ASP A 200 -9.67 -26.80 14.29
C ASP A 200 -10.57 -27.83 13.57
N LYS A 201 -11.66 -28.28 14.20
CA LYS A 201 -12.69 -29.12 13.55
C LYS A 201 -13.33 -28.39 12.36
N TYR A 202 -13.70 -27.12 12.53
CA TYR A 202 -14.23 -26.31 11.44
C TYR A 202 -13.24 -26.22 10.27
N CYS A 203 -11.98 -25.89 10.55
CA CYS A 203 -10.94 -25.80 9.53
C CYS A 203 -10.71 -27.13 8.80
N ALA A 204 -10.66 -28.25 9.53
CA ALA A 204 -10.46 -29.57 8.95
C ALA A 204 -11.68 -30.07 8.14
N GLU A 205 -12.90 -29.81 8.61
CA GLU A 205 -14.14 -30.26 7.95
C GLU A 205 -14.43 -29.46 6.67
N TYR A 206 -14.26 -28.14 6.72
CA TYR A 206 -14.60 -27.22 5.62
C TYR A 206 -13.39 -26.80 4.77
N GLY A 207 -12.19 -27.30 5.11
CA GLY A 207 -10.96 -26.98 4.38
C GLY A 207 -10.55 -25.52 4.49
N VAL A 208 -10.80 -24.88 5.64
CA VAL A 208 -10.52 -23.46 5.84
C VAL A 208 -9.08 -23.27 6.31
N GLY A 209 -8.32 -22.46 5.57
CA GLY A 209 -6.95 -22.11 5.93
C GLY A 209 -6.86 -20.98 6.96
N VAL A 210 -5.68 -20.81 7.55
CA VAL A 210 -5.40 -19.76 8.54
C VAL A 210 -4.20 -18.89 8.13
N ILE A 211 -4.34 -17.57 8.16
CA ILE A 211 -3.19 -16.65 8.09
C ILE A 211 -2.92 -16.11 9.49
N GLY A 212 -1.66 -16.13 9.92
CA GLY A 212 -1.26 -15.62 11.23
C GLY A 212 -0.07 -14.68 11.12
N PHE A 213 -0.07 -13.63 11.94
CA PHE A 213 1.06 -12.74 12.07
C PHE A 213 1.69 -12.90 13.46
N PHE A 214 3.01 -12.84 13.53
CA PHE A 214 3.75 -12.73 14.77
C PHE A 214 4.74 -11.59 14.61
N LYS A 215 4.53 -10.53 15.38
CA LYS A 215 5.45 -9.41 15.48
C LYS A 215 6.03 -9.38 16.88
N ALA A 216 7.36 -9.38 16.99
CA ALA A 216 8.02 -9.28 18.28
C ALA A 216 7.69 -7.96 18.97
N ASN A 217 7.48 -8.02 20.28
CA ASN A 217 7.33 -6.87 21.18
C ASN A 217 8.34 -6.98 22.32
N GLU A 218 8.44 -5.96 23.17
CA GLU A 218 9.41 -5.92 24.28
C GLU A 218 9.36 -7.14 25.21
N ASN A 219 8.19 -7.78 25.34
CA ASN A 219 7.98 -8.96 26.18
C ASN A 219 8.22 -10.29 25.45
N SER A 220 8.53 -10.25 24.16
CA SER A 220 8.71 -11.45 23.34
C SER A 220 10.05 -12.10 23.65
N LEU A 221 10.02 -13.41 23.92
CA LEU A 221 11.22 -14.21 24.14
C LEU A 221 12.08 -14.23 22.86
N LEU A 222 13.40 -14.24 23.04
CA LEU A 222 14.36 -14.33 21.93
C LEU A 222 14.21 -15.63 21.13
N SER A 223 13.89 -16.73 21.81
CA SER A 223 13.63 -18.04 21.21
C SER A 223 12.51 -18.73 21.97
N ALA A 224 11.48 -19.20 21.27
CA ALA A 224 10.39 -19.96 21.85
C ALA A 224 9.77 -20.92 20.84
N GLN A 225 9.34 -22.09 21.30
CA GLN A 225 8.52 -22.97 20.48
C GLN A 225 7.06 -22.46 20.48
N LEU A 226 6.45 -22.39 19.31
CA LEU A 226 5.03 -22.09 19.18
C LEU A 226 4.22 -23.24 19.78
N LYS A 227 3.44 -22.94 20.82
CA LYS A 227 2.67 -23.92 21.59
C LYS A 227 1.81 -24.81 20.68
N GLY A 228 2.01 -26.12 20.76
CA GLY A 228 1.25 -27.12 19.98
C GLY A 228 1.78 -27.36 18.57
N PHE A 229 2.86 -26.69 18.16
CA PHE A 229 3.43 -26.79 16.82
C PHE A 229 4.92 -27.15 16.85
N PRO A 230 5.42 -27.94 15.88
CA PRO A 230 6.84 -28.19 15.72
C PRO A 230 7.53 -27.00 15.03
N LEU A 231 7.36 -25.79 15.55
CA LEU A 231 7.83 -24.54 14.97
C LEU A 231 8.46 -23.66 16.04
N PHE A 232 9.71 -23.26 15.83
CA PHE A 232 10.45 -22.34 16.69
C PHE A 232 10.42 -20.93 16.10
N LEU A 233 10.24 -19.96 16.99
CA LEU A 233 10.25 -18.52 16.71
C LEU A 233 11.52 -17.93 17.30
N HIS A 234 12.31 -17.24 16.48
CA HIS A 234 13.41 -16.42 16.99
C HIS A 234 13.11 -14.95 16.71
N SER A 235 13.02 -14.15 17.77
CA SER A 235 12.52 -12.76 17.74
C SER A 235 13.64 -11.74 17.87
N HIS A 236 13.32 -10.45 17.63
CA HIS A 236 14.23 -9.31 17.79
C HIS A 236 15.45 -9.39 16.87
N MET A 237 15.22 -9.74 15.61
CA MET A 237 16.28 -9.88 14.62
C MET A 237 16.33 -8.69 13.65
N GLY A 238 17.53 -8.11 13.49
CA GLY A 238 17.86 -7.26 12.35
C GLY A 238 18.19 -8.11 11.12
N LEU A 239 17.48 -7.89 10.02
CA LEU A 239 17.56 -8.71 8.80
C LEU A 239 17.93 -7.88 7.56
N ARG A 240 18.46 -8.55 6.54
CA ARG A 240 18.89 -7.95 5.26
C ARG A 240 18.84 -8.92 4.10
N ASP A 241 19.01 -8.39 2.90
CA ASP A 241 19.17 -9.14 1.64
C ASP A 241 18.03 -10.15 1.43
N TYR A 242 16.82 -9.63 1.23
CA TYR A 242 15.57 -10.38 1.20
C TYR A 242 15.38 -11.18 -0.10
N ARG A 243 14.79 -12.37 -0.02
CA ARG A 243 14.65 -13.32 -1.12
C ARG A 243 13.30 -14.02 -1.10
N ILE A 244 12.71 -14.18 -2.28
CA ILE A 244 11.50 -14.97 -2.48
C ILE A 244 11.92 -16.40 -2.85
N ASN A 245 11.35 -17.40 -2.18
CA ASN A 245 11.59 -18.80 -2.54
C ASN A 245 10.82 -19.14 -3.83
N PRO A 246 11.48 -19.43 -4.97
CA PRO A 246 10.80 -19.72 -6.23
C PRO A 246 9.98 -21.02 -6.20
N ASN A 247 10.25 -21.91 -5.23
CA ASN A 247 9.54 -23.18 -5.10
C ASN A 247 8.29 -23.08 -4.22
N ALA A 248 8.00 -21.92 -3.64
CA ALA A 248 6.84 -21.75 -2.76
C ALA A 248 5.53 -21.84 -3.58
N PRO A 249 4.66 -22.84 -3.32
CA PRO A 249 3.49 -23.10 -4.15
C PRO A 249 2.38 -22.05 -4.03
N LEU A 250 2.44 -21.18 -3.02
CA LEU A 250 1.45 -20.11 -2.83
C LEU A 250 1.62 -18.92 -3.80
N LEU A 251 2.79 -18.77 -4.43
CA LEU A 251 3.10 -17.60 -5.24
C LEU A 251 2.20 -17.55 -6.49
N PHE A 252 1.56 -16.40 -6.72
CA PHE A 252 0.65 -16.21 -7.86
C PHE A 252 0.85 -14.85 -8.53
N ILE A 253 0.63 -13.76 -7.80
CA ILE A 253 0.92 -12.39 -8.23
C ILE A 253 2.41 -12.12 -8.05
N THR A 254 2.96 -12.56 -6.92
CA THR A 254 4.36 -12.35 -6.56
C THR A 254 5.23 -13.25 -7.41
N LYS A 255 6.10 -12.64 -8.22
CA LYS A 255 7.10 -13.39 -8.98
C LYS A 255 8.41 -13.43 -8.19
N PRO A 256 9.08 -14.59 -8.12
CA PRO A 256 10.42 -14.64 -7.54
C PRO A 256 11.34 -13.73 -8.36
N ASN A 257 11.97 -12.78 -7.67
CA ASN A 257 12.91 -11.83 -8.24
C ASN A 257 14.34 -12.16 -7.76
N GLN A 258 15.32 -11.43 -8.28
CA GLN A 258 16.66 -11.43 -7.69
C GLN A 258 16.61 -10.82 -6.29
N VAL A 259 17.62 -11.13 -5.49
CA VAL A 259 17.77 -10.66 -4.10
C VAL A 259 17.56 -9.15 -3.99
N GLU A 260 16.63 -8.72 -3.14
CA GLU A 260 16.47 -7.30 -2.78
C GLU A 260 17.55 -6.98 -1.74
N GLN A 261 18.63 -6.34 -2.20
CA GLN A 261 19.78 -6.00 -1.36
C GLN A 261 19.43 -4.84 -0.43
N GLY A 262 19.88 -4.93 0.83
CA GLY A 262 19.72 -3.87 1.81
C GLY A 262 19.06 -4.30 3.11
N PRO A 263 19.00 -3.39 4.10
CA PRO A 263 18.34 -3.64 5.37
C PRO A 263 16.84 -3.78 5.23
N LEU A 264 16.27 -4.72 6.00
CA LEU A 264 14.85 -4.70 6.31
C LEU A 264 14.54 -3.61 7.34
N PRO A 265 13.32 -3.06 7.33
CA PRO A 265 12.93 -2.02 8.28
C PRO A 265 12.84 -2.57 9.71
N GLY A 266 13.60 -1.98 10.62
CA GLY A 266 13.57 -2.29 12.06
C GLY A 266 14.26 -3.60 12.44
N ASP A 267 14.34 -3.84 13.75
CA ASP A 267 14.99 -5.01 14.35
C ASP A 267 13.98 -5.92 15.10
N ASP A 268 12.68 -5.72 14.87
CA ASP A 268 11.58 -6.44 15.52
C ASP A 268 11.08 -7.65 14.71
N TRP A 269 11.91 -8.18 13.82
CA TRP A 269 11.57 -9.33 13.00
C TRP A 269 11.65 -10.62 13.78
N THR A 270 10.75 -11.53 13.44
CA THR A 270 10.75 -12.93 13.86
C THR A 270 11.04 -13.82 12.67
N ILE A 271 11.94 -14.78 12.87
CA ILE A 271 12.19 -15.86 11.92
C ILE A 271 11.58 -17.16 12.42
N PHE A 272 11.25 -18.03 11.48
CA PHE A 272 10.69 -19.34 11.72
C PHE A 272 11.71 -20.43 11.44
N GLN A 273 11.88 -21.35 12.39
CA GLN A 273 12.70 -22.53 12.22
C GLN A 273 11.90 -23.79 12.56
N SER A 274 11.94 -24.78 11.67
CA SER A 274 11.33 -26.07 11.92
C SER A 274 12.15 -27.19 11.28
N ASN A 275 12.13 -28.35 11.92
CA ASN A 275 12.63 -29.61 11.36
C ASN A 275 11.51 -30.48 10.79
N HIS A 276 10.26 -30.00 10.80
CA HIS A 276 9.10 -30.75 10.34
C HIS A 276 8.77 -30.42 8.88
N SER A 277 8.54 -31.45 8.06
CA SER A 277 8.28 -31.31 6.62
C SER A 277 6.98 -30.58 6.24
N THR A 278 6.16 -30.18 7.22
CA THR A 278 4.94 -29.41 6.95
C THR A 278 5.24 -27.95 6.60
N TYR A 279 6.37 -27.42 7.06
CA TYR A 279 6.70 -26.02 6.87
C TYR A 279 7.63 -25.84 5.68
N GLU A 280 7.23 -24.98 4.76
CA GLU A 280 8.02 -24.56 3.61
C GLU A 280 8.28 -23.05 3.69
N PRO A 281 9.51 -22.57 3.48
CA PRO A 281 9.80 -21.14 3.50
C PRO A 281 9.22 -20.47 2.24
N VAL A 282 8.64 -19.29 2.42
CA VAL A 282 8.09 -18.48 1.33
C VAL A 282 9.00 -17.29 1.07
N LEU A 283 9.33 -16.58 2.15
CA LEU A 283 10.24 -15.45 2.14
C LEU A 283 11.41 -15.74 3.08
N LEU A 284 12.61 -15.36 2.61
CA LEU A 284 13.89 -15.64 3.26
C LEU A 284 14.67 -14.33 3.40
N ALA A 285 15.42 -14.19 4.49
CA ALA A 285 16.35 -13.09 4.70
C ALA A 285 17.63 -13.57 5.36
N SER A 286 18.70 -12.78 5.28
CA SER A 286 19.95 -13.03 6.00
C SER A 286 20.06 -12.12 7.23
N THR A 287 20.86 -12.52 8.22
CA THR A 287 21.09 -11.71 9.42
C THR A 287 21.97 -10.49 9.13
N MET A 288 21.71 -9.39 9.83
CA MET A 288 22.58 -8.21 9.80
C MET A 288 23.91 -8.42 10.54
N SER A 289 23.90 -9.21 11.62
CA SER A 289 25.00 -9.37 12.57
C SER A 289 25.64 -10.76 12.49
N SER A 290 26.95 -10.82 12.72
CA SER A 290 27.72 -12.06 12.91
C SER A 290 27.56 -12.65 14.31
N GLU A 291 27.16 -11.85 15.32
CA GLU A 291 26.92 -12.36 16.68
C GLU A 291 25.70 -13.32 16.73
N ALA A 292 24.69 -13.10 15.88
CA ALA A 292 23.55 -14.02 15.76
C ALA A 292 23.93 -15.40 15.20
N LEU A 293 25.04 -15.50 14.44
CA LEU A 293 25.54 -16.77 13.89
C LEU A 293 26.07 -17.70 14.99
N ALA A 294 26.43 -17.18 16.17
CA ALA A 294 26.94 -17.99 17.28
C ALA A 294 25.87 -18.94 17.85
N HIS A 295 24.58 -18.64 17.67
CA HIS A 295 23.47 -19.49 18.11
C HIS A 295 23.08 -20.58 17.10
N PHE A 296 23.52 -20.50 15.84
CA PHE A 296 23.05 -21.38 14.76
C PHE A 296 24.07 -22.40 14.24
N GLY A 297 25.20 -22.57 14.94
CA GLY A 297 26.21 -23.58 14.60
C GLY A 297 27.08 -23.21 13.39
N PRO A 298 28.22 -23.90 13.20
CA PRO A 298 29.22 -23.53 12.19
C PRO A 298 28.80 -24.00 10.80
N GLY A 299 28.14 -23.12 10.03
CA GLY A 299 27.82 -23.31 8.62
C GLY A 299 28.35 -22.17 7.73
N PRO A 300 29.04 -22.41 6.59
CA PRO A 300 29.73 -21.36 5.82
C PRO A 300 28.85 -20.56 4.85
N LEU A 301 27.53 -20.70 4.89
CA LEU A 301 26.59 -19.93 4.07
C LEU A 301 25.90 -18.94 5.00
N ARG A 302 25.88 -17.63 4.66
CA ARG A 302 24.99 -16.65 5.32
C ARG A 302 23.62 -17.30 5.51
N ALA A 303 23.28 -17.67 6.74
CA ALA A 303 22.10 -18.49 7.00
C ALA A 303 20.87 -17.73 6.50
N LEU A 304 20.17 -18.31 5.52
CA LEU A 304 18.90 -17.77 5.05
C LEU A 304 17.83 -18.24 6.04
N HIS A 305 17.16 -17.28 6.66
CA HIS A 305 16.15 -17.50 7.67
C HIS A 305 14.78 -17.21 7.09
N ALA A 306 13.80 -18.07 7.37
CA ALA A 306 12.45 -17.91 6.89
C ALA A 306 11.73 -16.82 7.69
N THR A 307 11.29 -15.76 7.02
CA THR A 307 10.49 -14.66 7.61
C THR A 307 9.00 -14.83 7.33
N VAL A 308 8.66 -15.64 6.33
CA VAL A 308 7.30 -16.14 6.08
C VAL A 308 7.39 -17.63 5.78
N VAL A 309 6.55 -18.42 6.45
CA VAL A 309 6.44 -19.86 6.22
C VAL A 309 5.02 -20.25 5.86
N GLN A 310 4.93 -21.25 4.99
CA GLN A 310 3.70 -21.93 4.66
C GLN A 310 3.65 -23.26 5.42
N ASP A 311 2.57 -23.51 6.14
CA ASP A 311 2.23 -24.80 6.72
C ASP A 311 1.31 -25.55 5.74
N LEU A 312 1.77 -26.68 5.24
CA LEU A 312 1.03 -27.55 4.33
C LEU A 312 -0.10 -28.33 5.02
N GLY A 313 -0.20 -28.25 6.35
CA GLY A 313 -1.19 -28.97 7.15
C GLY A 313 -0.89 -30.46 7.30
N LEU A 314 0.36 -30.88 7.14
CA LEU A 314 0.75 -32.30 7.31
C LEU A 314 0.77 -32.72 8.79
N HIS A 315 0.80 -31.77 9.73
CA HIS A 315 0.80 -32.03 11.16
C HIS A 315 -0.62 -32.28 11.71
N ASP A 316 -1.58 -31.45 11.33
CA ASP A 316 -2.94 -31.45 11.91
C ASP A 316 -4.08 -31.29 10.89
N GLY A 317 -3.77 -31.33 9.59
CA GLY A 317 -4.75 -31.22 8.51
C GLY A 317 -5.16 -29.80 8.14
N ILE A 318 -4.57 -28.76 8.75
CA ILE A 318 -4.95 -27.35 8.53
C ILE A 318 -3.81 -26.60 7.85
N GLN A 319 -4.08 -26.01 6.68
CA GLN A 319 -3.10 -25.20 5.98
C GLN A 319 -3.00 -23.81 6.56
N ARG A 320 -1.77 -23.29 6.68
CA ARG A 320 -1.51 -21.96 7.25
C ARG A 320 -0.45 -21.18 6.50
N VAL A 321 -0.48 -19.87 6.63
CA VAL A 321 0.66 -19.01 6.27
C VAL A 321 0.97 -18.08 7.44
N LEU A 322 2.22 -18.09 7.88
CA LEU A 322 2.68 -17.35 9.06
C LEU A 322 3.70 -16.29 8.67
N PHE A 323 3.45 -15.05 9.10
CA PHE A 323 4.29 -13.88 8.84
C PHE A 323 5.04 -13.49 10.11
N GLY A 324 6.36 -13.30 10.00
CA GLY A 324 7.26 -12.97 11.11
C GLY A 324 7.43 -11.46 11.34
N ASN A 325 6.56 -10.64 10.76
CA ASN A 325 6.40 -9.22 11.08
C ASN A 325 5.03 -8.76 10.55
N ASN A 326 4.68 -7.48 10.70
CA ASN A 326 3.48 -6.86 10.18
C ASN A 326 3.52 -6.64 8.65
N LEU A 327 2.56 -5.86 8.12
CA LEU A 327 2.45 -5.56 6.69
C LEU A 327 3.17 -4.26 6.28
N ASN A 328 4.02 -3.67 7.12
CA ASN A 328 4.74 -2.43 6.77
C ASN A 328 5.69 -2.64 5.58
N TYR A 329 6.33 -3.81 5.53
CA TYR A 329 7.20 -4.17 4.42
C TYR A 329 6.38 -4.53 3.17
N TRP A 330 6.72 -3.91 2.03
CA TRP A 330 5.89 -3.94 0.82
C TRP A 330 5.66 -5.37 0.27
N LEU A 331 6.66 -6.24 0.36
CA LEU A 331 6.57 -7.60 -0.15
C LEU A 331 5.66 -8.51 0.70
N HIS A 332 5.55 -8.23 2.02
CA HIS A 332 4.56 -8.91 2.85
C HIS A 332 3.13 -8.65 2.35
N LYS A 333 2.83 -7.44 1.82
CA LYS A 333 1.51 -7.15 1.25
C LYS A 333 1.21 -8.00 0.03
N LEU A 334 2.20 -8.23 -0.85
CA LEU A 334 2.02 -9.09 -2.03
C LEU A 334 1.82 -10.55 -1.63
N VAL A 335 2.69 -11.06 -0.76
CA VAL A 335 2.62 -12.45 -0.29
C VAL A 335 1.36 -12.70 0.53
N PHE A 336 0.84 -11.69 1.25
CA PHE A 336 -0.45 -11.77 1.93
C PHE A 336 -1.60 -11.98 0.95
N VAL A 337 -1.65 -11.24 -0.16
CA VAL A 337 -2.67 -11.44 -1.21
C VAL A 337 -2.54 -12.82 -1.86
N ASP A 338 -1.31 -13.27 -2.14
CA ASP A 338 -1.05 -14.62 -2.65
C ASP A 338 -1.48 -15.71 -1.67
N SER A 339 -1.29 -15.49 -0.37
CA SER A 339 -1.72 -16.40 0.70
C SER A 339 -3.24 -16.55 0.75
N ILE A 340 -3.99 -15.44 0.58
CA ILE A 340 -5.45 -15.47 0.47
C ILE A 340 -5.87 -16.30 -0.75
N ALA A 341 -5.26 -16.05 -1.91
CA ALA A 341 -5.56 -16.78 -3.13
C ALA A 341 -5.25 -18.27 -3.00
N TYR A 342 -4.11 -18.63 -2.41
CA TYR A 342 -3.72 -20.01 -2.22
C TYR A 342 -4.66 -20.75 -1.26
N LEU A 343 -4.87 -20.22 -0.05
CA LEU A 343 -5.66 -20.88 1.01
C LEU A 343 -7.16 -20.95 0.68
N THR A 344 -7.64 -20.16 -0.28
CA THR A 344 -9.04 -20.20 -0.75
C THR A 344 -9.20 -20.94 -2.08
N GLY A 345 -8.16 -21.61 -2.56
CA GLY A 345 -8.14 -22.28 -3.87
C GLY A 345 -8.54 -21.35 -5.01
N LYS A 346 -8.08 -20.10 -4.96
CA LYS A 346 -8.34 -19.00 -5.89
C LYS A 346 -9.79 -18.51 -5.95
N ARG A 347 -10.65 -18.88 -4.99
CA ARG A 347 -11.98 -18.25 -4.86
C ARG A 347 -11.89 -16.76 -4.53
N LEU A 348 -10.92 -16.38 -3.70
CA LEU A 348 -10.57 -14.98 -3.44
C LEU A 348 -9.22 -14.69 -4.09
N CYS A 349 -9.21 -14.27 -5.35
CA CYS A 349 -8.00 -13.92 -6.07
C CYS A 349 -8.19 -12.62 -6.88
N LEU A 350 -7.09 -11.90 -7.11
CA LEU A 350 -7.07 -10.76 -8.01
C LEU A 350 -6.68 -11.22 -9.42
N SER A 351 -7.18 -10.53 -10.45
CA SER A 351 -6.66 -10.74 -11.83
C SER A 351 -5.16 -10.45 -11.87
N LEU A 352 -4.46 -11.01 -12.86
CA LEU A 352 -3.09 -10.62 -13.19
C LEU A 352 -3.03 -9.43 -14.15
N ASP A 353 -4.18 -9.01 -14.70
CA ASP A 353 -4.27 -7.85 -15.57
C ASP A 353 -3.99 -6.56 -14.79
N ARG A 354 -3.09 -5.74 -15.32
CA ARG A 354 -2.75 -4.42 -14.77
C ARG A 354 -2.91 -3.40 -15.87
N HIS A 355 -3.70 -2.36 -15.58
CA HIS A 355 -3.85 -1.21 -16.45
C HIS A 355 -3.07 -0.04 -15.85
N MET A 356 -2.31 0.64 -16.69
CA MET A 356 -1.56 1.84 -16.33
C MET A 356 -1.98 2.98 -17.25
N LEU A 357 -2.44 4.07 -16.65
CA LEU A 357 -2.72 5.34 -17.32
C LEU A 357 -1.92 6.43 -16.60
N VAL A 358 -1.28 7.28 -17.38
CA VAL A 358 -0.56 8.44 -16.87
C VAL A 358 -1.13 9.69 -17.52
N ASP A 359 -1.83 10.47 -16.70
CA ASP A 359 -2.34 11.78 -17.07
C ASP A 359 -1.27 12.84 -16.76
N VAL A 360 -0.95 13.66 -17.77
CA VAL A 360 -0.09 14.84 -17.67
C VAL A 360 -0.97 16.06 -17.90
N ASP A 361 -1.38 16.69 -16.81
CA ASP A 361 -2.21 17.89 -16.84
C ASP A 361 -1.37 19.11 -17.25
N ASP A 362 -2.04 20.25 -17.45
CA ASP A 362 -1.42 21.56 -17.62
C ASP A 362 -0.57 21.71 -18.89
N ILE A 363 -0.88 20.97 -19.95
CA ILE A 363 -0.27 21.20 -21.27
C ILE A 363 -0.62 22.59 -21.77
N PHE A 364 0.41 23.30 -22.22
CA PHE A 364 0.47 24.74 -22.53
C PHE A 364 0.32 25.67 -21.33
N VAL A 365 0.12 25.18 -20.10
CA VAL A 365 -0.06 26.04 -18.91
C VAL A 365 1.27 26.17 -18.17
N GLY A 366 1.57 27.37 -17.66
CA GLY A 366 2.74 27.58 -16.83
C GLY A 366 3.29 28.99 -16.93
N LYS A 367 4.16 29.34 -15.98
CA LYS A 367 4.95 30.57 -16.07
C LYS A 367 6.18 30.31 -16.94
N GLU A 368 6.71 31.37 -17.54
CA GLU A 368 8.00 31.32 -18.24
C GLU A 368 9.07 30.63 -17.37
N GLY A 369 9.86 29.75 -18.00
CA GLY A 369 10.90 28.95 -17.37
C GLY A 369 10.40 27.61 -16.79
N THR A 370 9.08 27.36 -16.80
CA THR A 370 8.47 26.11 -16.31
C THR A 370 7.73 25.31 -17.38
N ARG A 371 7.61 25.85 -18.60
CA ARG A 371 6.90 25.19 -19.70
C ARG A 371 7.79 24.16 -20.38
N MET A 372 7.18 23.23 -21.10
CA MET A 372 7.91 22.19 -21.83
C MET A 372 8.73 22.80 -22.97
N LYS A 373 9.93 22.27 -23.17
CA LYS A 373 10.78 22.55 -24.33
C LYS A 373 10.79 21.36 -25.26
N VAL A 374 11.32 21.53 -26.47
CA VAL A 374 11.51 20.45 -27.44
C VAL A 374 12.18 19.21 -26.81
N SER A 375 13.23 19.40 -26.01
CA SER A 375 13.93 18.31 -25.33
C SER A 375 13.04 17.53 -24.35
N ASP A 376 12.07 18.19 -23.71
CA ASP A 376 11.14 17.55 -22.78
C ASP A 376 10.11 16.70 -23.54
N VAL A 377 9.64 17.18 -24.70
CA VAL A 377 8.74 16.43 -25.58
C VAL A 377 9.43 15.19 -26.16
N GLU A 378 10.68 15.33 -26.61
CA GLU A 378 11.50 14.19 -27.03
C GLU A 378 11.71 13.18 -25.90
N ALA A 379 11.94 13.66 -24.67
CA ALA A 379 12.06 12.80 -23.50
C ALA A 379 10.74 12.06 -23.19
N LEU A 380 9.58 12.69 -23.35
CA LEU A 380 8.27 12.06 -23.22
C LEU A 380 8.08 10.94 -24.25
N LEU A 381 8.36 11.21 -25.54
CA LEU A 381 8.26 10.21 -26.61
C LEU A 381 9.20 9.03 -26.39
N ASN A 382 10.46 9.32 -26.02
CA ASN A 382 11.45 8.28 -25.73
C ASN A 382 11.05 7.43 -24.53
N THR A 383 10.51 8.06 -23.47
CA THR A 383 10.02 7.35 -22.28
C THR A 383 8.80 6.50 -22.61
N GLN A 384 7.86 7.03 -23.39
CA GLN A 384 6.70 6.29 -23.87
C GLN A 384 7.11 5.02 -24.62
N ASN A 385 8.09 5.12 -25.53
CA ASN A 385 8.58 3.97 -26.29
C ASN A 385 9.29 2.93 -25.42
N LYS A 386 10.08 3.37 -24.42
CA LYS A 386 10.67 2.45 -23.43
C LYS A 386 9.59 1.75 -22.61
N LEU A 387 8.57 2.48 -22.16
CA LEU A 387 7.46 1.92 -21.39
C LEU A 387 6.62 0.95 -22.21
N ARG A 388 6.45 1.16 -23.52
CA ARG A 388 5.77 0.21 -24.42
C ARG A 388 6.41 -1.18 -24.46
N ALA A 389 7.72 -1.30 -24.15
CA ALA A 389 8.38 -2.60 -24.03
C ALA A 389 7.96 -3.38 -22.78
N LEU A 390 7.43 -2.70 -21.76
CA LEU A 390 6.98 -3.29 -20.49
C LEU A 390 5.45 -3.33 -20.36
N VAL A 391 4.77 -2.32 -20.89
CA VAL A 391 3.33 -2.12 -20.86
C VAL A 391 2.86 -1.95 -22.31
N PRO A 392 2.30 -3.01 -22.93
CA PRO A 392 1.85 -2.95 -24.32
C PRO A 392 0.87 -1.80 -24.54
N ASN A 393 1.04 -1.08 -25.65
CA ASN A 393 0.20 0.06 -26.06
C ASN A 393 0.22 1.27 -25.10
N PHE A 394 1.19 1.36 -24.18
CA PHE A 394 1.33 2.51 -23.30
C PHE A 394 1.41 3.82 -24.10
N THR A 395 0.58 4.80 -23.72
CA THR A 395 0.55 6.13 -24.34
C THR A 395 0.25 7.16 -23.25
N PHE A 396 1.01 8.26 -23.19
CA PHE A 396 0.75 9.36 -22.27
C PHE A 396 -0.55 10.08 -22.67
N ASN A 397 -1.31 10.49 -21.67
CA ASN A 397 -2.57 11.19 -21.85
C ASN A 397 -2.43 12.65 -21.40
N LEU A 398 -2.64 13.58 -22.32
CA LEU A 398 -2.23 14.98 -22.20
C LEU A 398 -3.45 15.90 -21.98
N GLY A 399 -3.48 16.56 -20.83
CA GLY A 399 -4.53 17.50 -20.43
C GLY A 399 -4.21 18.92 -20.86
N PHE A 400 -4.94 19.47 -21.84
CA PHE A 400 -4.56 20.76 -22.45
C PHE A 400 -5.52 21.91 -22.14
N SER A 401 -4.94 23.11 -22.02
CA SER A 401 -5.64 24.41 -21.98
C SER A 401 -5.12 25.33 -23.09
N GLY A 402 -5.84 25.40 -24.21
CA GLY A 402 -5.38 26.05 -25.44
C GLY A 402 -5.16 27.57 -25.34
N LYS A 403 -5.71 28.25 -24.32
CA LYS A 403 -5.53 29.71 -24.16
C LYS A 403 -4.06 30.12 -24.07
N PHE A 404 -3.24 29.23 -23.54
CA PHE A 404 -1.86 29.49 -23.21
C PHE A 404 -0.89 28.93 -24.25
N TYR A 405 -1.39 28.48 -25.40
CA TYR A 405 -0.53 28.13 -26.53
C TYR A 405 0.27 29.37 -26.97
N HIS A 406 1.59 29.23 -27.12
CA HIS A 406 2.50 30.32 -27.51
C HIS A 406 2.46 31.55 -26.58
N THR A 407 2.37 31.30 -25.28
CA THR A 407 2.51 32.36 -24.26
C THR A 407 3.82 32.26 -23.48
N GLY A 408 4.79 31.47 -23.96
CA GLY A 408 6.10 31.29 -23.36
C GLY A 408 7.18 32.12 -24.02
N THR A 409 8.43 31.69 -23.84
CA THR A 409 9.58 32.16 -24.65
C THR A 409 9.62 31.45 -26.00
N ASP A 410 10.34 31.99 -26.99
CA ASP A 410 10.58 31.33 -28.28
C ASP A 410 11.06 29.87 -28.17
N VAL A 411 11.77 29.52 -27.09
CA VAL A 411 12.25 28.15 -26.86
C VAL A 411 11.14 27.24 -26.34
N GLU A 412 10.25 27.75 -25.49
CA GLU A 412 9.09 27.03 -24.94
C GLU A 412 7.98 26.91 -25.98
N ASP A 413 7.76 27.94 -26.79
CA ASP A 413 6.77 27.94 -27.86
C ASP A 413 7.12 26.92 -28.96
N ARG A 414 8.41 26.72 -29.24
CA ARG A 414 8.86 25.56 -30.05
C ARG A 414 8.57 24.21 -29.41
N GLY A 415 8.53 24.14 -28.08
CA GLY A 415 8.09 22.94 -27.35
C GLY A 415 6.59 22.69 -27.54
N ASP A 416 5.78 23.75 -27.46
CA ASP A 416 4.34 23.70 -27.77
C ASP A 416 4.11 23.21 -29.22
N ASP A 417 4.88 23.70 -30.18
CA ASP A 417 4.83 23.25 -31.57
C ASP A 417 5.20 21.78 -31.72
N MET A 418 6.25 21.33 -31.03
CA MET A 418 6.67 19.93 -31.04
C MET A 418 5.58 19.00 -30.49
N LEU A 419 4.86 19.41 -29.44
CA LEU A 419 3.70 18.66 -28.93
C LEU A 419 2.61 18.51 -29.98
N LEU A 420 2.27 19.59 -30.70
CA LEU A 420 1.24 19.55 -31.74
C LEU A 420 1.68 18.82 -33.00
N GLN A 421 2.98 18.88 -33.34
CA GLN A 421 3.55 18.07 -34.41
C GLN A 421 3.36 16.56 -34.14
N HIS A 422 3.52 16.15 -32.88
CA HIS A 422 3.35 14.77 -32.40
C HIS A 422 1.98 14.48 -31.79
N ARG A 423 0.95 15.28 -32.08
CA ARG A 423 -0.38 15.13 -31.47
C ARG A 423 -1.02 13.75 -31.63
N MET A 424 -0.69 13.03 -32.71
CA MET A 424 -1.22 11.68 -32.96
C MET A 424 -0.44 10.57 -32.23
N ASP A 425 0.71 10.90 -31.64
CA ASP A 425 1.52 9.97 -30.85
C ASP A 425 1.11 9.94 -29.37
N PHE A 426 0.21 10.85 -28.96
CA PHE A 426 -0.31 10.99 -27.60
C PHE A 426 -1.83 10.84 -27.54
N TRP A 427 -2.33 10.55 -26.35
CA TRP A 427 -3.75 10.71 -26.03
C TRP A 427 -3.99 12.10 -25.45
N TRP A 428 -5.23 12.59 -25.56
CA TRP A 428 -5.58 13.94 -25.14
C TRP A 428 -6.91 13.98 -24.39
N PHE A 429 -6.99 14.90 -23.44
CA PHE A 429 -8.25 15.24 -22.77
C PHE A 429 -8.35 16.75 -22.54
N PRO A 430 -9.58 17.32 -22.55
CA PRO A 430 -9.75 18.74 -22.31
C PRO A 430 -9.50 19.08 -20.84
N HIS A 431 -8.74 20.14 -20.60
CA HIS A 431 -8.43 20.67 -19.26
C HIS A 431 -8.89 22.13 -19.08
N MET A 432 -10.02 22.50 -19.71
CA MET A 432 -10.60 23.86 -19.78
C MET A 432 -9.78 24.86 -20.61
N TRP A 433 -10.41 25.92 -21.15
CA TRP A 433 -9.70 26.92 -21.95
C TRP A 433 -8.69 27.74 -21.14
N SER A 434 -9.16 28.39 -20.07
CA SER A 434 -8.35 29.30 -19.24
C SER A 434 -7.73 28.63 -18.01
N HIS A 435 -7.71 27.29 -17.93
CA HIS A 435 -7.31 26.55 -16.72
C HIS A 435 -8.03 27.03 -15.43
N MET A 436 -9.28 27.50 -15.56
CA MET A 436 -10.06 27.99 -14.43
C MET A 436 -10.83 26.87 -13.75
N GLN A 437 -10.87 26.92 -12.42
CA GLN A 437 -11.61 25.94 -11.61
C GLN A 437 -13.11 26.03 -11.91
N PRO A 438 -13.78 24.92 -12.28
CA PRO A 438 -15.18 24.97 -12.71
C PRO A 438 -16.17 25.52 -11.68
N HIS A 439 -15.94 25.32 -10.38
CA HIS A 439 -16.86 25.82 -9.34
C HIS A 439 -16.91 27.36 -9.23
N LEU A 440 -15.96 28.06 -9.86
CA LEU A 440 -15.97 29.53 -9.94
C LEU A 440 -17.01 30.04 -10.95
N PHE A 441 -17.57 29.16 -11.77
CA PHE A 441 -18.63 29.50 -12.71
C PHE A 441 -19.97 29.20 -12.04
N HIS A 442 -20.85 30.20 -12.01
CA HIS A 442 -22.24 30.04 -11.54
C HIS A 442 -23.24 29.98 -12.70
N ASN A 443 -22.76 30.12 -13.94
CA ASN A 443 -23.57 30.10 -15.15
C ASN A 443 -23.02 29.05 -16.11
N VAL A 444 -23.82 28.01 -16.35
CA VAL A 444 -23.48 26.88 -17.23
C VAL A 444 -23.17 27.33 -18.66
N SER A 445 -23.82 28.38 -19.16
CA SER A 445 -23.57 28.89 -20.52
C SER A 445 -22.17 29.50 -20.66
N VAL A 446 -21.70 30.20 -19.64
CA VAL A 446 -20.33 30.79 -19.62
C VAL A 446 -19.29 29.68 -19.49
N LEU A 447 -19.55 28.70 -18.63
CA LEU A 447 -18.69 27.53 -18.47
C LEU A 447 -18.58 26.73 -19.77
N ALA A 448 -19.73 26.46 -20.42
CA ALA A 448 -19.80 25.80 -21.70
C ALA A 448 -19.06 26.58 -22.80
N GLU A 449 -19.10 27.92 -22.76
CA GLU A 449 -18.36 28.73 -23.73
C GLU A 449 -16.84 28.60 -23.56
N GLN A 450 -16.33 28.59 -22.32
CA GLN A 450 -14.92 28.27 -22.08
C GLN A 450 -14.57 26.89 -22.62
N MET A 451 -15.45 25.89 -22.47
CA MET A 451 -15.22 24.56 -23.02
C MET A 451 -15.24 24.56 -24.57
N ARG A 452 -16.11 25.36 -25.21
CA ARG A 452 -16.18 25.49 -26.67
C ARG A 452 -14.93 26.11 -27.26
N LEU A 453 -14.39 27.16 -26.63
CA LEU A 453 -13.12 27.77 -27.06
C LEU A 453 -11.99 26.74 -27.08
N ASN A 454 -11.88 25.92 -26.02
CA ASN A 454 -10.87 24.86 -25.98
C ASN A 454 -11.11 23.76 -27.02
N LYS A 455 -12.38 23.50 -27.37
CA LYS A 455 -12.74 22.53 -28.42
C LYS A 455 -12.41 23.05 -29.82
N ILE A 456 -12.66 24.33 -30.09
CA ILE A 456 -12.30 24.98 -31.35
C ILE A 456 -10.78 24.92 -31.53
N PHE A 457 -10.01 25.28 -30.50
CA PHE A 457 -8.55 25.16 -30.53
C PHE A 457 -8.10 23.73 -30.89
N ALA A 458 -8.69 22.71 -30.25
CA ALA A 458 -8.38 21.33 -30.55
C ALA A 458 -8.70 20.95 -32.01
N GLN A 459 -9.82 21.43 -32.55
CA GLN A 459 -10.21 21.18 -33.94
C GLN A 459 -9.27 21.86 -34.93
N GLU A 460 -8.91 23.12 -34.69
CA GLU A 460 -8.00 23.90 -35.54
C GLU A 460 -6.60 23.29 -35.61
N HIS A 461 -6.13 22.72 -34.49
CA HIS A 461 -4.80 22.08 -34.41
C HIS A 461 -4.85 20.57 -34.63
N GLY A 462 -6.01 20.00 -34.96
CA GLY A 462 -6.18 18.58 -35.25
C GLY A 462 -5.89 17.64 -34.07
N ILE A 463 -6.13 18.08 -32.83
CA ILE A 463 -6.05 17.27 -31.61
C ILE A 463 -7.28 16.34 -31.54
N PRO A 464 -7.12 15.03 -31.29
CA PRO A 464 -8.25 14.10 -31.10
C PRO A 464 -9.16 14.50 -29.92
N THR A 465 -10.48 14.40 -30.08
CA THR A 465 -11.48 14.87 -29.09
C THR A 465 -12.56 13.83 -28.73
N ASP A 466 -12.42 12.60 -29.21
CA ASP A 466 -13.45 11.55 -29.15
C ASP A 466 -13.28 10.55 -27.98
N MET A 467 -12.25 10.71 -27.16
CA MET A 467 -11.95 9.85 -26.01
C MET A 467 -13.07 9.79 -24.96
N GLY A 468 -13.90 10.83 -24.85
CA GLY A 468 -14.98 10.90 -23.86
C GLY A 468 -14.49 10.92 -22.40
N TYR A 469 -13.23 11.30 -22.18
CA TYR A 469 -12.58 11.45 -20.88
C TYR A 469 -12.15 12.91 -20.67
N ALA A 470 -12.31 13.42 -19.45
CA ALA A 470 -11.83 14.73 -19.06
C ALA A 470 -11.43 14.77 -17.58
N VAL A 471 -10.53 15.69 -17.26
CA VAL A 471 -10.17 16.05 -15.88
C VAL A 471 -10.37 17.54 -15.73
N ALA A 472 -11.07 17.97 -14.68
CA ALA A 472 -11.24 19.38 -14.38
C ALA A 472 -9.95 19.97 -13.77
N PRO A 473 -9.61 21.24 -14.04
CA PRO A 473 -8.56 21.94 -13.31
C PRO A 473 -8.69 21.76 -11.80
N HIS A 474 -7.62 21.29 -11.17
CA HIS A 474 -7.57 20.96 -9.74
C HIS A 474 -8.62 19.94 -9.27
N HIS A 475 -9.12 19.07 -10.15
CA HIS A 475 -10.27 18.16 -9.93
C HIS A 475 -11.55 18.87 -9.43
N SER A 476 -11.60 20.18 -9.62
CA SER A 476 -12.57 20.98 -8.91
C SER A 476 -13.97 20.88 -9.50
N GLY A 477 -14.97 20.75 -8.63
CA GLY A 477 -16.35 20.52 -9.04
C GLY A 477 -16.63 19.10 -9.52
N VAL A 478 -15.62 18.20 -9.60
CA VAL A 478 -15.86 16.77 -9.78
C VAL A 478 -16.44 16.21 -8.48
N TYR A 479 -15.73 16.43 -7.37
CA TYR A 479 -16.26 16.23 -6.02
C TYR A 479 -15.68 17.29 -5.06
N PRO A 480 -16.48 17.95 -4.20
CA PRO A 480 -17.94 17.96 -4.20
C PRO A 480 -18.52 18.32 -5.57
N VAL A 481 -19.64 17.69 -5.92
CA VAL A 481 -20.21 17.79 -7.27
C VAL A 481 -20.68 19.21 -7.55
N HIS A 482 -20.20 19.77 -8.65
CA HIS A 482 -20.71 21.01 -9.23
C HIS A 482 -21.48 20.68 -10.50
N SER A 483 -22.81 20.63 -10.43
CA SER A 483 -23.66 20.08 -11.50
C SER A 483 -23.46 20.73 -12.88
N GLN A 484 -23.18 22.04 -12.92
CA GLN A 484 -22.96 22.77 -14.18
C GLN A 484 -21.75 22.23 -14.95
N LEU A 485 -20.72 21.74 -14.26
CA LEU A 485 -19.56 21.08 -14.88
C LEU A 485 -19.98 19.85 -15.68
N TYR A 486 -20.81 18.99 -15.07
CA TYR A 486 -21.26 17.74 -15.70
C TYR A 486 -22.19 18.00 -16.89
N GLU A 487 -23.07 19.00 -16.78
CA GLU A 487 -23.94 19.44 -17.88
C GLU A 487 -23.12 20.00 -19.06
N ALA A 488 -22.16 20.88 -18.79
CA ALA A 488 -21.29 21.47 -19.82
C ALA A 488 -20.38 20.41 -20.47
N TRP A 489 -19.79 19.51 -19.68
CA TRP A 489 -18.98 18.40 -20.19
C TRP A 489 -19.75 17.48 -21.13
N LYS A 490 -20.97 17.11 -20.75
CA LYS A 490 -21.81 16.25 -21.59
C LYS A 490 -22.22 16.94 -22.88
N SER A 491 -22.64 18.20 -22.81
CA SER A 491 -23.13 18.95 -23.97
C SER A 491 -22.02 19.36 -24.95
N VAL A 492 -20.85 19.79 -24.45
CA VAL A 492 -19.78 20.30 -25.31
C VAL A 492 -18.84 19.18 -25.77
N TRP A 493 -18.43 18.31 -24.86
CA TRP A 493 -17.37 17.32 -25.09
C TRP A 493 -17.87 15.88 -25.16
N SER A 494 -19.14 15.62 -24.84
CA SER A 494 -19.68 14.25 -24.74
C SER A 494 -18.91 13.37 -23.75
N ILE A 495 -18.45 13.96 -22.63
CA ILE A 495 -17.71 13.22 -21.59
C ILE A 495 -18.60 12.15 -20.97
N LYS A 496 -18.02 10.96 -20.81
CA LYS A 496 -18.64 9.79 -20.18
C LYS A 496 -17.90 9.36 -18.92
N VAL A 497 -16.60 9.68 -18.83
CA VAL A 497 -15.75 9.28 -17.72
C VAL A 497 -14.89 10.47 -17.26
N THR A 498 -14.70 10.60 -15.96
CA THR A 498 -13.75 11.53 -15.34
C THR A 498 -13.10 10.88 -14.12
N SER A 499 -12.19 11.59 -13.48
CA SER A 499 -11.45 11.14 -12.30
C SER A 499 -11.55 12.13 -11.14
N THR A 500 -11.55 11.60 -9.92
CA THR A 500 -11.52 12.38 -8.67
C THR A 500 -10.45 11.88 -7.72
N GLU A 501 -9.82 12.82 -7.02
CA GLU A 501 -8.91 12.53 -5.91
C GLU A 501 -9.65 12.42 -4.57
N GLU A 502 -10.94 12.80 -4.50
CA GLU A 502 -11.53 13.30 -3.24
C GLU A 502 -12.86 12.65 -2.81
N TYR A 503 -13.21 11.44 -3.27
CA TYR A 503 -14.48 10.79 -2.90
C TYR A 503 -14.34 9.58 -1.96
N PRO A 504 -15.14 9.46 -0.86
CA PRO A 504 -16.21 10.37 -0.41
C PRO A 504 -15.75 11.51 0.52
N HIS A 505 -14.47 11.59 0.85
CA HIS A 505 -13.88 12.65 1.65
C HIS A 505 -12.61 13.16 0.97
N LEU A 506 -12.24 14.41 1.27
CA LEU A 506 -11.01 14.99 0.75
C LEU A 506 -9.81 14.12 1.16
N ARG A 507 -9.10 13.55 0.17
CA ARG A 507 -7.98 12.62 0.34
C ARG A 507 -8.28 11.43 1.27
N PRO A 508 -9.20 10.54 0.88
CA PRO A 508 -9.58 9.45 1.75
C PRO A 508 -8.45 8.40 1.75
N ALA A 509 -7.88 8.13 2.92
CA ALA A 509 -6.87 7.07 3.09
C ALA A 509 -7.45 5.66 2.83
N ARG A 510 -8.79 5.51 2.89
CA ARG A 510 -9.57 4.27 2.75
C ARG A 510 -10.94 4.54 2.13
N TYR A 511 -11.66 3.49 1.73
CA TYR A 511 -13.02 3.59 1.18
C TYR A 511 -13.16 4.47 -0.06
N ARG A 512 -12.09 4.61 -0.86
CA ARG A 512 -12.17 5.25 -2.17
C ARG A 512 -13.21 4.55 -3.00
N ARG A 513 -14.16 5.34 -3.51
CA ARG A 513 -15.24 4.84 -4.35
C ARG A 513 -15.33 5.70 -5.60
N GLY A 514 -15.72 5.06 -6.69
CA GLY A 514 -16.28 5.81 -7.81
C GLY A 514 -17.75 6.13 -7.53
N PHE A 515 -18.29 7.07 -8.28
CA PHE A 515 -19.73 7.35 -8.30
C PHE A 515 -20.16 7.72 -9.72
N ILE A 516 -21.47 7.79 -9.94
CA ILE A 516 -22.04 8.22 -11.22
C ILE A 516 -22.87 9.46 -10.95
N HIS A 517 -22.62 10.53 -11.69
CA HIS A 517 -23.43 11.75 -11.63
C HIS A 517 -23.76 12.22 -13.06
N ASN A 518 -25.03 12.53 -13.32
CA ASN A 518 -25.53 12.94 -14.64
C ASN A 518 -25.14 11.99 -15.82
N GLY A 519 -24.97 10.70 -15.50
CA GLY A 519 -24.53 9.68 -16.46
C GLY A 519 -23.02 9.66 -16.76
N ILE A 520 -22.21 10.47 -16.07
CA ILE A 520 -20.74 10.45 -16.14
C ILE A 520 -20.21 9.58 -15.00
N GLN A 521 -19.35 8.62 -15.33
CA GLN A 521 -18.68 7.77 -14.35
C GLN A 521 -17.45 8.48 -13.80
N VAL A 522 -17.36 8.60 -12.48
CA VAL A 522 -16.22 9.20 -11.79
C VAL A 522 -15.39 8.08 -11.17
N LYS A 523 -14.13 7.96 -11.62
CA LYS A 523 -13.18 6.96 -11.11
C LYS A 523 -12.32 7.57 -9.99
N PRO A 524 -12.02 6.81 -8.92
CA PRO A 524 -11.04 7.25 -7.94
C PRO A 524 -9.62 7.15 -8.51
N VAL A 525 -8.78 8.16 -8.25
CA VAL A 525 -7.34 8.16 -8.61
C VAL A 525 -6.49 8.01 -7.36
N LEU A 526 -5.32 7.37 -7.50
CA LEU A 526 -4.31 7.22 -6.45
C LEU A 526 -3.26 8.31 -6.59
N HIS A 527 -2.89 8.94 -5.48
CA HIS A 527 -1.76 9.87 -5.46
C HIS A 527 -0.46 9.05 -5.33
N PRO A 528 0.65 9.42 -6.00
CA PRO A 528 1.90 8.65 -5.96
C PRO A 528 2.52 8.48 -4.56
N GLU A 529 2.19 9.36 -3.60
CA GLU A 529 2.67 9.28 -2.22
C GLU A 529 1.92 8.24 -1.36
N GLU A 530 0.86 7.61 -1.88
CA GLU A 530 0.04 6.65 -1.14
C GLU A 530 0.17 5.25 -1.75
N THR A 531 0.81 4.37 -0.96
CA THR A 531 0.86 2.89 -1.04
C THR A 531 0.16 2.21 -2.23
N LEU A 532 0.92 1.41 -2.97
CA LEU A 532 0.46 0.44 -3.99
C LEU A 532 -0.84 -0.28 -3.59
N VAL A 533 -1.96 0.15 -4.17
CA VAL A 533 -3.20 -0.61 -4.22
C VAL A 533 -3.18 -1.42 -5.52
N LEU A 534 -3.17 -2.74 -5.40
CA LEU A 534 -2.86 -3.68 -6.48
C LEU A 534 -3.92 -3.81 -7.58
N SER A 535 -5.08 -3.18 -7.45
CA SER A 535 -6.20 -3.39 -8.37
C SER A 535 -6.19 -2.44 -9.57
N HIS A 536 -5.78 -1.18 -9.45
CA HIS A 536 -5.61 -0.24 -10.57
C HIS A 536 -4.67 0.90 -10.20
N LEU A 537 -3.59 1.12 -10.95
CA LEU A 537 -2.67 2.24 -10.73
C LEU A 537 -2.85 3.29 -11.84
N THR A 538 -3.52 4.39 -11.52
CA THR A 538 -3.45 5.63 -12.31
C THR A 538 -2.45 6.52 -11.61
N VAL A 539 -1.34 6.86 -12.28
CA VAL A 539 -0.25 7.70 -11.73
C VAL A 539 -0.33 9.07 -12.39
N ARG A 540 -0.29 10.14 -11.60
CA ARG A 540 -0.37 11.52 -12.10
C ARG A 540 0.94 12.25 -11.89
N PHE A 541 1.37 13.02 -12.89
CA PHE A 541 2.47 13.97 -12.77
C PHE A 541 1.94 15.38 -12.96
N ILE A 542 2.24 16.29 -12.01
CA ILE A 542 1.91 17.71 -12.11
C ILE A 542 3.09 18.41 -12.77
N GLY A 543 2.85 19.09 -13.89
CA GLY A 543 3.88 19.63 -14.81
C GLY A 543 4.92 20.56 -14.20
N SER A 544 4.69 21.13 -13.01
CA SER A 544 5.62 22.06 -12.37
C SER A 544 6.89 21.44 -11.78
N ASN A 545 7.09 20.11 -11.86
CA ASN A 545 8.26 19.44 -11.25
C ASN A 545 8.83 18.25 -12.05
N MET A 546 8.90 18.34 -13.39
CA MET A 546 9.56 17.32 -14.22
C MET A 546 11.11 17.33 -14.16
N ARG A 547 11.74 17.91 -13.13
CA ARG A 547 13.21 17.86 -12.95
C ARG A 547 13.70 16.77 -11.98
N GLY A 548 12.84 15.90 -11.47
CA GLY A 548 13.19 14.97 -10.38
C GLY A 548 12.89 13.47 -10.59
N CYS A 549 12.31 13.05 -11.71
CA CYS A 549 11.96 11.65 -11.95
C CYS A 549 12.57 11.14 -13.26
N MET A 550 13.89 11.23 -13.39
CA MET A 550 14.62 10.29 -14.22
C MET A 550 15.01 9.10 -13.35
N ILE A 551 14.56 7.91 -13.75
CA ILE A 551 15.09 6.63 -13.29
C ILE A 551 16.62 6.73 -13.38
N PRO A 552 17.39 6.53 -12.29
CA PRO A 552 18.83 6.47 -12.38
C PRO A 552 19.19 5.27 -13.26
N SER A 553 19.62 5.54 -14.48
CA SER A 553 20.29 4.55 -15.32
C SER A 553 21.63 4.24 -14.64
N TYR A 554 21.69 3.14 -13.90
CA TYR A 554 22.94 2.52 -13.48
C TYR A 554 23.63 1.96 -14.73
N LEU A 555 24.40 2.81 -15.42
CA LEU A 555 25.45 2.36 -16.32
C LEU A 555 26.63 1.93 -15.47
N SER A 556 26.93 0.64 -15.48
CA SER A 556 28.16 0.07 -14.93
C SER A 556 29.35 0.54 -15.80
N PRO A 557 30.42 1.11 -15.21
CA PRO A 557 31.66 1.32 -15.93
C PRO A 557 32.48 0.03 -15.87
N HIS A 558 32.59 -0.66 -17.01
CA HIS A 558 33.64 -1.64 -17.20
C HIS A 558 34.99 -0.92 -17.31
N SER A 559 35.81 -1.09 -16.28
CA SER A 559 37.26 -1.32 -16.30
C SER A 559 38.04 -0.92 -17.56
N GLY A 560 38.86 0.11 -17.44
CA GLY A 560 40.09 0.28 -18.20
C GLY A 560 41.24 0.48 -17.22
N GLY A 561 42.09 -0.53 -17.06
CA GLY A 561 43.38 -0.36 -16.40
C GLY A 561 44.31 0.46 -17.29
N HIS A 562 44.90 1.50 -16.72
CA HIS A 562 46.33 1.54 -16.40
C HIS A 562 46.56 2.41 -15.17
#